data_AF-A0A4P5W6G7-F1
#
_entry.id   AF-A0A4P5W6G7-F1
#
_cell.length_a   1.000
_cell.length_b   1.000
_cell.length_c   1.000
_cell.angle_alpha   90.00
_cell.angle_beta   90.00
_cell.angle_gamma   90.00
#
_symmetry.space_group_name_H-M   'P 1'
#
loop_
_entity.id
_entity.type
_entity.pdbx_description
1 polymer ?
#
loop_
_entity_poly.entity_id
_entity_poly.type
_entity_poly.pdbx_seq_one_letter_code
_entity_poly.pdbx_strand_id
1 'polypeptide(L)'
;MLLFILSIPNGWTADGEDLSDFAPIITEPVITPAVVITPKPVVTPTPKPIATNALSDTPVLHPAIPLLDEEGTHVLTSKKPYSSRMSCNGSGCHDIDKISHAYHFEMGRDESDDKFGGRRGFSALTSPAYFGGYSCQNGNNPSFLSKKTNAKEADFLDYGAVGLIKNCEECHAGGGFSEKDRAGKRYDLTPENAVSLLDSDYFEWNNKKLEQWNWKKSGVIEPDCLICHVDFSQFKRPVSDWKNQRNVELIKKGWFRYANSSMLAFLNMSPNSENGKTLLTLETPEDSEPVLKWNLTAFNEDGKTLIPIRRFPASENCMLCHETSEKRRGFYGFGEAVKVEINVFDTKDDVHKGKSWTEKGVTRSIEDCSVCHAKGAFNTEWDLNADHNFLTGFSDEDSRRDLNNQPKPLSCEHCHGGKTYGSVEAPALPHSGQKTLLDAHRELWRNRDDMTGYAENTLNRGVQVHFNSVACQTCHITKLLVRVLKVRNLL
;
A
#
# COMPACT_ATOMS: atom_id res chain seq x y z
N MET A 1 5.36 62.51 -32.91
CA MET A 1 6.79 62.77 -33.17
C MET A 1 7.47 61.41 -33.24
N LEU A 2 7.99 61.08 -34.44
CA LEU A 2 8.65 59.87 -35.04
C LEU A 2 8.89 58.58 -34.19
N LEU A 3 8.54 57.33 -34.60
CA LEU A 3 8.94 56.43 -35.74
C LEU A 3 10.42 55.94 -35.67
N PHE A 4 10.86 54.67 -35.87
CA PHE A 4 10.53 53.50 -36.73
C PHE A 4 10.93 52.16 -36.02
N ILE A 5 10.27 50.97 -36.08
CA ILE A 5 10.10 49.84 -37.05
C ILE A 5 11.36 49.19 -37.69
N LEU A 6 11.62 47.88 -37.48
CA LEU A 6 11.53 46.74 -38.44
C LEU A 6 12.31 45.44 -38.05
N SER A 7 11.96 44.35 -38.74
CA SER A 7 11.98 42.92 -38.37
C SER A 7 13.02 42.05 -39.13
N ILE A 8 13.06 40.75 -38.78
CA ILE A 8 13.89 39.55 -39.16
C ILE A 8 14.17 39.35 -40.69
N PRO A 9 15.13 38.48 -41.12
CA PRO A 9 14.72 37.12 -41.58
C PRO A 9 15.73 35.92 -41.47
N ASN A 10 15.14 34.73 -41.32
CA ASN A 10 15.35 33.36 -41.89
C ASN A 10 16.72 32.78 -42.34
N GLY A 11 16.93 31.49 -42.00
CA GLY A 11 18.06 30.64 -42.40
C GLY A 11 17.92 29.88 -43.73
N TRP A 12 18.93 29.05 -44.05
CA TRP A 12 19.04 28.16 -45.24
C TRP A 12 19.84 26.88 -44.90
N THR A 13 19.58 25.81 -45.64
CA THR A 13 19.96 24.39 -45.46
C THR A 13 21.06 23.90 -46.42
N ALA A 14 21.69 22.76 -46.07
CA ALA A 14 22.42 21.77 -46.90
C ALA A 14 23.65 22.30 -47.69
N ASP A 15 24.79 21.60 -47.79
CA ASP A 15 25.03 20.39 -48.59
C ASP A 15 26.29 19.63 -48.08
N GLY A 16 26.37 18.34 -48.40
CA GLY A 16 27.45 17.45 -47.96
C GLY A 16 28.75 17.60 -48.75
N GLU A 17 29.82 17.01 -48.22
CA GLU A 17 30.90 16.43 -49.02
C GLU A 17 31.70 15.39 -48.22
N ASP A 18 31.99 14.30 -48.92
CA ASP A 18 32.78 13.12 -48.54
C ASP A 18 34.26 13.49 -48.43
N LEU A 19 34.94 12.98 -47.40
CA LEU A 19 36.40 13.03 -47.29
C LEU A 19 36.91 11.68 -46.80
N SER A 20 36.78 10.68 -47.67
CA SER A 20 37.80 9.64 -47.81
C SER A 20 39.15 10.30 -48.11
N ASP A 21 40.08 10.28 -47.15
CA ASP A 21 41.50 9.99 -47.37
C ASP A 21 42.29 10.28 -46.08
N PHE A 22 43.50 9.75 -46.01
CA PHE A 22 44.48 9.78 -44.91
C PHE A 22 44.42 8.61 -43.92
N ALA A 23 44.81 7.43 -44.42
CA ALA A 23 45.83 6.64 -43.73
C ALA A 23 47.21 7.29 -44.04
N PRO A 24 48.29 7.18 -43.23
CA PRO A 24 48.91 5.86 -43.03
C PRO A 24 49.83 5.64 -41.78
N ILE A 25 50.30 4.38 -41.72
CA ILE A 25 51.54 3.82 -41.11
C ILE A 25 51.53 3.49 -39.61
N ILE A 26 51.32 2.19 -39.34
CA ILE A 26 51.58 1.49 -38.08
C ILE A 26 52.96 0.82 -38.22
N THR A 27 53.81 0.92 -37.20
CA THR A 27 54.96 0.01 -37.01
C THR A 27 54.73 -0.77 -35.71
N GLU A 28 54.74 -2.10 -35.79
CA GLU A 28 54.53 -2.99 -34.65
C GLU A 28 55.84 -3.25 -33.88
N PRO A 29 55.79 -3.39 -32.55
CA PRO A 29 56.80 -4.13 -31.81
C PRO A 29 56.30 -5.54 -31.47
N VAL A 30 57.23 -6.49 -31.65
CA VAL A 30 57.14 -7.92 -31.37
C VAL A 30 56.86 -8.20 -29.89
N ILE A 31 55.86 -9.04 -29.61
CA ILE A 31 55.47 -9.50 -28.27
C ILE A 31 56.08 -10.89 -28.01
N THR A 32 56.85 -11.05 -26.93
CA THR A 32 57.20 -12.36 -26.35
C THR A 32 56.05 -12.88 -25.47
N PRO A 33 55.74 -14.19 -25.48
CA PRO A 33 54.57 -14.72 -24.77
C PRO A 33 54.81 -14.76 -23.25
N ALA A 34 53.95 -14.08 -22.50
CA ALA A 34 53.87 -14.24 -21.05
C ALA A 34 53.08 -15.51 -20.69
N VAL A 35 53.61 -16.28 -19.74
CA VAL A 35 53.03 -17.49 -19.17
C VAL A 35 51.69 -17.18 -18.51
N VAL A 36 50.62 -17.81 -18.99
CA VAL A 36 49.28 -17.75 -18.39
C VAL A 36 49.26 -18.65 -17.16
N ILE A 37 49.22 -18.04 -15.97
CA ILE A 37 48.87 -18.75 -14.73
C ILE A 37 47.37 -18.51 -14.50
N THR A 38 46.56 -19.55 -14.70
CA THR A 38 45.13 -19.50 -14.35
C THR A 38 44.97 -19.59 -12.83
N PRO A 39 44.35 -18.62 -12.15
CA PRO A 39 44.03 -18.77 -10.74
C PRO A 39 42.93 -19.83 -10.58
N LYS A 40 43.15 -20.78 -9.67
CA LYS A 40 42.12 -21.75 -9.25
C LYS A 40 40.90 -20.99 -8.70
N PRO A 41 39.67 -21.44 -8.99
CA PRO A 41 38.48 -20.86 -8.40
C PRO A 41 38.52 -21.06 -6.88
N VAL A 42 38.49 -19.96 -6.14
CA VAL A 42 38.24 -19.98 -4.70
C VAL A 42 36.78 -20.36 -4.53
N VAL A 43 36.52 -21.61 -4.17
CA VAL A 43 35.20 -22.07 -3.75
C VAL A 43 34.95 -21.47 -2.37
N THR A 44 34.22 -20.35 -2.33
CA THR A 44 33.61 -19.87 -1.10
C THR A 44 32.62 -20.95 -0.64
N PRO A 45 32.67 -21.40 0.62
CA PRO A 45 31.70 -22.36 1.13
C PRO A 45 30.33 -21.71 1.03
N THR A 46 29.41 -22.36 0.31
CA THR A 46 28.01 -21.98 0.29
C THR A 46 27.53 -21.93 1.74
N PRO A 47 27.04 -20.79 2.24
CA PRO A 47 26.52 -20.74 3.60
C PRO A 47 25.40 -21.78 3.69
N LYS A 48 25.60 -22.72 4.61
CA LYS A 48 24.59 -23.70 5.01
C LYS A 48 23.30 -22.92 5.32
N PRO A 49 22.12 -23.32 4.81
CA PRO A 49 20.90 -22.59 5.11
C PRO A 49 20.70 -22.60 6.62
N ILE A 50 20.92 -21.44 7.24
CA ILE A 50 20.46 -21.17 8.58
C ILE A 50 18.94 -21.27 8.46
N ALA A 51 18.33 -22.15 9.25
CA ALA A 51 16.88 -22.28 9.29
C ALA A 51 16.28 -20.88 9.36
N THR A 52 15.62 -20.48 8.28
CA THR A 52 14.85 -19.25 8.26
C THR A 52 13.85 -19.41 9.40
N ASN A 53 13.90 -18.51 10.39
CA ASN A 53 12.73 -18.28 11.21
C ASN A 53 11.68 -17.70 10.26
N ALA A 54 10.99 -18.59 9.54
CA ALA A 54 9.96 -18.35 8.53
C ALA A 54 8.69 -17.83 9.20
N LEU A 55 8.85 -16.79 10.02
CA LEU A 55 7.74 -16.03 10.56
C LEU A 55 7.16 -15.21 9.41
N SER A 56 6.21 -15.85 8.71
CA SER A 56 4.92 -15.28 8.31
C SER A 56 4.73 -14.52 6.99
N ASP A 57 5.33 -14.98 5.90
CA ASP A 57 4.94 -14.55 4.54
C ASP A 57 4.01 -15.56 3.83
N THR A 58 3.68 -16.66 4.50
CA THR A 58 2.73 -17.68 4.02
C THR A 58 1.53 -17.78 4.95
N PRO A 59 0.37 -18.24 4.44
CA PRO A 59 -0.79 -18.49 5.28
C PRO A 59 -0.50 -19.53 6.35
N VAL A 60 -0.89 -19.21 7.58
CA VAL A 60 -0.92 -20.11 8.73
C VAL A 60 -2.37 -20.25 9.21
N LEU A 61 -2.71 -21.38 9.80
CA LEU A 61 -4.03 -21.56 10.39
C LEU A 61 -4.09 -20.75 11.70
N HIS A 62 -4.99 -19.77 11.75
CA HIS A 62 -5.34 -19.08 12.99
C HIS A 62 -5.85 -20.12 14.02
N PRO A 63 -5.58 -19.94 15.33
CA PRO A 63 -6.20 -20.75 16.38
C PRO A 63 -7.70 -20.87 16.19
N ALA A 64 -8.29 -22.01 16.55
CA ALA A 64 -9.71 -22.22 16.34
C ALA A 64 -10.53 -21.24 17.20
N ILE A 65 -11.41 -20.46 16.57
CA ILE A 65 -12.28 -19.48 17.24
C ILE A 65 -13.75 -19.74 16.96
N PRO A 66 -14.67 -19.39 17.89
CA PRO A 66 -16.07 -19.30 17.57
C PRO A 66 -16.31 -18.10 16.64
N LEU A 67 -17.28 -18.23 15.73
CA LEU A 67 -17.77 -17.08 14.98
C LEU A 67 -19.11 -16.65 15.57
N LEU A 68 -19.17 -15.39 15.98
CA LEU A 68 -20.31 -14.78 16.66
C LEU A 68 -20.88 -13.65 15.82
N ASP A 69 -22.19 -13.42 15.90
CA ASP A 69 -22.83 -12.21 15.38
C ASP A 69 -22.64 -11.00 16.31
N GLU A 70 -23.22 -9.85 15.96
CA GLU A 70 -23.12 -8.60 16.71
C GLU A 70 -23.75 -8.67 18.11
N GLU A 71 -24.64 -9.62 18.36
CA GLU A 71 -25.23 -9.87 19.68
C GLU A 71 -24.44 -10.90 20.51
N GLY A 72 -23.32 -11.40 19.97
CA GLY A 72 -22.51 -12.43 20.62
C GLY A 72 -23.10 -13.84 20.52
N THR A 73 -24.12 -14.04 19.68
CA THR A 73 -24.70 -15.36 19.42
C THR A 73 -23.90 -16.08 18.35
N HIS A 74 -23.68 -17.39 18.54
CA HIS A 74 -22.96 -18.18 17.56
C HIS A 74 -23.66 -18.19 16.19
N VAL A 75 -22.91 -17.97 15.10
CA VAL A 75 -23.47 -17.81 13.74
C VAL A 75 -24.20 -19.05 13.23
N LEU A 76 -23.82 -20.24 13.70
CA LEU A 76 -24.56 -21.47 13.38
C LEU A 76 -25.97 -21.50 13.98
N THR A 77 -26.19 -20.75 15.06
CA THR A 77 -27.49 -20.62 15.73
C THR A 77 -28.28 -19.46 15.13
N SER A 78 -27.69 -18.27 15.06
CA SER A 78 -28.39 -17.05 14.64
C SER A 78 -28.60 -16.93 13.14
N LYS A 79 -27.74 -17.58 12.34
CA LYS A 79 -27.68 -17.45 10.88
C LYS A 79 -27.40 -16.02 10.39
N LYS A 80 -26.99 -15.12 11.28
CA LYS A 80 -26.64 -13.73 10.98
C LYS A 80 -25.19 -13.60 10.49
N PRO A 81 -24.80 -12.44 9.93
CA PRO A 81 -23.40 -12.09 9.67
C PRO A 81 -22.53 -12.23 10.92
N TYR A 82 -21.27 -12.63 10.74
CA TYR A 82 -20.30 -12.59 11.84
C TYR A 82 -19.86 -11.15 12.12
N SER A 83 -19.55 -10.87 13.39
CA SER A 83 -18.97 -9.63 13.88
C SER A 83 -17.49 -9.85 14.19
N SER A 84 -16.62 -9.02 13.62
CA SER A 84 -15.20 -8.98 13.96
C SER A 84 -15.02 -8.59 15.43
N ARG A 85 -15.84 -7.68 15.95
CA ARG A 85 -15.79 -7.26 17.35
C ARG A 85 -16.15 -8.41 18.29
N MET A 86 -17.20 -9.17 18.00
CA MET A 86 -17.60 -10.26 18.89
C MET A 86 -16.71 -11.50 18.71
N SER A 87 -16.34 -11.84 17.48
CA SER A 87 -15.56 -13.05 17.21
C SER A 87 -14.08 -12.91 17.63
N CYS A 88 -13.46 -11.75 17.37
CA CYS A 88 -12.02 -11.55 17.61
C CYS A 88 -11.74 -10.85 18.94
N ASN A 89 -12.43 -9.73 19.24
CA ASN A 89 -12.27 -9.03 20.52
C ASN A 89 -13.03 -9.74 21.65
N GLY A 90 -14.26 -10.20 21.39
CA GLY A 90 -15.06 -10.93 22.38
C GLY A 90 -14.46 -12.27 22.83
N SER A 91 -13.61 -12.89 22.00
CA SER A 91 -12.80 -14.06 22.39
C SER A 91 -11.56 -13.70 23.22
N GLY A 92 -11.27 -12.40 23.42
CA GLY A 92 -10.15 -11.89 24.22
C GLY A 92 -8.80 -11.91 23.51
N CYS A 93 -8.75 -12.12 22.19
CA CYS A 93 -7.50 -12.28 21.46
C CYS A 93 -6.94 -10.97 20.90
N HIS A 94 -7.81 -10.04 20.50
CA HIS A 94 -7.42 -8.78 19.83
C HIS A 94 -8.22 -7.60 20.38
N ASP A 95 -7.54 -6.53 20.77
CA ASP A 95 -8.15 -5.23 21.09
C ASP A 95 -8.53 -4.50 19.79
N ILE A 96 -9.69 -4.87 19.25
CA ILE A 96 -10.20 -4.31 17.99
C ILE A 96 -10.48 -2.81 18.13
N ASP A 97 -10.79 -2.29 19.31
CA ASP A 97 -10.94 -0.85 19.52
C ASP A 97 -9.62 -0.12 19.28
N LYS A 98 -8.54 -0.59 19.93
CA LYS A 98 -7.19 -0.03 19.70
C LYS A 98 -6.73 -0.19 18.26
N ILE A 99 -6.96 -1.36 17.65
CA ILE A 99 -6.58 -1.64 16.25
C ILE A 99 -7.32 -0.70 15.28
N SER A 100 -8.64 -0.56 15.47
CA SER A 100 -9.50 0.22 14.58
C SER A 100 -9.32 1.74 14.68
N HIS A 101 -8.55 2.22 15.64
CA HIS A 101 -8.11 3.62 15.71
C HIS A 101 -6.91 3.94 14.81
N ALA A 102 -6.40 2.97 14.06
CA ALA A 102 -5.40 3.26 13.05
C ALA A 102 -5.97 4.08 11.89
N TYR A 103 -5.09 4.85 11.25
CA TYR A 103 -5.44 5.75 10.16
C TYR A 103 -6.17 5.08 8.99
N HIS A 104 -5.80 3.83 8.64
CA HIS A 104 -6.41 3.10 7.52
C HIS A 104 -7.89 2.70 7.76
N PHE A 105 -8.34 2.79 9.01
CA PHE A 105 -9.75 2.62 9.38
C PHE A 105 -10.42 3.98 9.61
N GLU A 106 -9.77 4.89 10.34
CA GLU A 106 -10.39 6.18 10.70
C GLU A 106 -10.49 7.12 9.50
N MET A 107 -9.47 7.16 8.64
CA MET A 107 -9.34 8.07 7.50
C MET A 107 -9.80 9.51 7.81
N GLY A 108 -9.42 10.02 8.99
CA GLY A 108 -9.70 11.38 9.45
C GLY A 108 -11.06 11.59 10.11
N ARG A 109 -11.85 10.54 10.36
CA ARG A 109 -13.14 10.62 11.03
C ARG A 109 -13.05 11.16 12.46
N ASP A 110 -12.13 10.64 13.27
CA ASP A 110 -11.86 11.08 14.64
C ASP A 110 -11.23 12.48 14.73
N GLU A 111 -10.72 12.99 13.60
CA GLU A 111 -10.16 14.34 13.46
C GLU A 111 -11.11 15.30 12.74
N SER A 112 -12.36 14.89 12.51
CA SER A 112 -13.32 15.69 11.76
C SER A 112 -13.74 16.95 12.53
N ASP A 113 -13.76 18.08 11.83
CA ASP A 113 -14.16 19.39 12.33
C ASP A 113 -14.77 20.18 11.16
N ASP A 114 -16.01 20.66 11.30
CA ASP A 114 -16.69 21.46 10.26
C ASP A 114 -15.96 22.78 9.93
N LYS A 115 -15.01 23.21 10.77
CA LYS A 115 -14.13 24.36 10.55
C LYS A 115 -12.77 23.98 9.97
N PHE A 116 -12.51 22.70 9.73
CA PHE A 116 -11.23 22.18 9.24
C PHE A 116 -10.75 22.90 7.98
N GLY A 117 -11.58 22.88 6.94
CA GLY A 117 -11.27 23.48 5.66
C GLY A 117 -11.31 25.01 5.67
N GLY A 118 -12.20 25.60 6.47
CA GLY A 118 -12.30 27.06 6.61
C GLY A 118 -10.99 27.71 7.07
N ARG A 119 -10.27 27.07 8.00
CA ARG A 119 -8.93 27.51 8.46
C ARG A 119 -7.85 27.46 7.37
N ARG A 120 -8.12 26.76 6.27
CA ARG A 120 -7.19 26.50 5.17
C ARG A 120 -7.64 27.14 3.86
N GLY A 121 -8.68 27.97 3.90
CA GLY A 121 -9.21 28.66 2.72
C GLY A 121 -10.09 27.79 1.82
N PHE A 122 -10.48 26.58 2.25
CA PHE A 122 -11.36 25.71 1.48
C PHE A 122 -12.47 25.11 2.35
N SER A 123 -13.56 25.86 2.52
CA SER A 123 -14.63 25.59 3.50
C SER A 123 -15.43 24.30 3.31
N ALA A 124 -15.30 23.63 2.15
CA ALA A 124 -15.95 22.37 1.88
C ALA A 124 -15.32 21.19 2.62
N LEU A 125 -14.06 21.31 3.07
CA LEU A 125 -13.36 20.22 3.77
C LEU A 125 -13.75 20.17 5.25
N THR A 126 -14.07 18.97 5.73
CA THR A 126 -14.51 18.68 7.10
C THR A 126 -13.54 17.78 7.87
N SER A 127 -12.46 17.31 7.23
CA SER A 127 -11.43 16.51 7.87
C SER A 127 -10.11 16.53 7.10
N PRO A 128 -9.00 16.02 7.67
CA PRO A 128 -7.71 15.99 7.00
C PRO A 128 -7.55 14.85 5.99
N ALA A 129 -8.46 13.87 5.88
CA ALA A 129 -8.27 12.66 5.06
C ALA A 129 -9.53 12.27 4.28
N TYR A 130 -9.58 11.08 3.66
CA TYR A 130 -10.69 10.65 2.79
C TYR A 130 -12.10 10.89 3.35
N PHE A 131 -12.30 10.79 4.67
CA PHE A 131 -13.60 11.09 5.27
C PHE A 131 -13.82 12.60 5.47
N GLY A 132 -13.93 13.35 4.37
CA GLY A 132 -14.24 14.79 4.38
C GLY A 132 -13.10 15.74 3.99
N GLY A 133 -11.94 15.21 3.66
CA GLY A 133 -10.81 15.90 3.05
C GLY A 133 -10.86 15.83 1.51
N TYR A 134 -9.86 16.43 0.88
CA TYR A 134 -9.73 16.41 -0.58
C TYR A 134 -9.09 15.10 -1.05
N SER A 135 -9.73 14.43 -2.01
CA SER A 135 -9.15 13.28 -2.71
C SER A 135 -9.09 13.55 -4.21
N CYS A 136 -7.89 13.49 -4.77
CA CYS A 136 -7.67 13.64 -6.21
C CYS A 136 -8.04 12.39 -7.02
N GLN A 137 -8.42 11.29 -6.36
CA GLN A 137 -8.74 10.03 -7.04
C GLN A 137 -10.03 10.12 -7.86
N ASN A 138 -10.94 11.04 -7.51
CA ASN A 138 -12.16 11.32 -8.29
C ASN A 138 -11.92 12.26 -9.48
N GLY A 139 -10.66 12.52 -9.84
CA GLY A 139 -10.29 13.39 -10.96
C GLY A 139 -10.64 14.86 -10.71
N ASN A 140 -11.11 15.53 -11.76
CA ASN A 140 -11.39 16.98 -11.73
C ASN A 140 -12.74 17.35 -11.10
N ASN A 141 -13.57 16.37 -10.73
CA ASN A 141 -14.88 16.57 -10.11
C ASN A 141 -14.88 15.95 -8.70
N PRO A 142 -14.20 16.59 -7.72
CA PRO A 142 -14.22 16.09 -6.35
C PRO A 142 -15.65 16.17 -5.81
N SER A 143 -16.06 15.12 -5.11
CA SER A 143 -17.28 15.12 -4.31
C SER A 143 -16.94 15.41 -2.85
N PHE A 144 -17.86 16.08 -2.15
CA PHE A 144 -17.65 16.55 -0.80
C PHE A 144 -18.62 15.92 0.19
N LEU A 145 -18.06 15.46 1.30
CA LEU A 145 -18.83 15.09 2.48
C LEU A 145 -19.38 16.36 3.12
N SER A 146 -20.68 16.40 3.33
CA SER A 146 -21.38 17.48 4.04
C SER A 146 -20.83 17.67 5.44
N LYS A 147 -20.98 18.89 5.96
CA LYS A 147 -20.72 19.20 7.37
C LYS A 147 -21.57 18.32 8.28
N LYS A 148 -21.10 18.05 9.49
CA LYS A 148 -21.88 17.28 10.45
C LYS A 148 -23.23 17.94 10.68
N THR A 149 -23.26 19.25 10.89
CA THR A 149 -24.52 20.00 11.09
C THR A 149 -24.78 20.98 9.96
N ASN A 150 -25.95 20.87 9.34
CA ASN A 150 -26.39 21.72 8.23
C ASN A 150 -27.65 22.50 8.65
N ALA A 151 -27.68 23.81 8.38
CA ALA A 151 -28.79 24.65 8.83
C ALA A 151 -30.04 24.51 7.94
N LYS A 152 -29.83 24.18 6.66
CA LYS A 152 -30.87 23.98 5.64
C LYS A 152 -30.41 22.93 4.64
N GLU A 153 -31.36 22.30 3.96
CA GLU A 153 -31.10 21.26 2.95
C GLU A 153 -30.13 21.74 1.85
N ALA A 154 -30.22 23.03 1.47
CA ALA A 154 -29.32 23.64 0.49
C ALA A 154 -27.85 23.76 0.94
N ASP A 155 -27.55 23.56 2.22
CA ASP A 155 -26.16 23.52 2.72
C ASP A 155 -25.56 22.10 2.68
N PHE A 156 -26.40 21.09 2.46
CA PHE A 156 -25.97 19.70 2.31
C PHE A 156 -25.27 19.55 0.95
N LEU A 157 -24.03 19.06 0.98
CA LEU A 157 -23.14 18.87 -0.17
C LEU A 157 -23.47 17.55 -0.90
N ASP A 158 -22.47 16.91 -1.50
CA ASP A 158 -22.69 15.75 -2.37
C ASP A 158 -23.09 14.49 -1.60
N TYR A 159 -22.53 14.30 -0.41
CA TYR A 159 -22.76 13.10 0.40
C TYR A 159 -22.96 13.40 1.88
N GLY A 160 -23.74 12.56 2.55
CA GLY A 160 -23.55 12.21 3.95
C GLY A 160 -22.59 11.04 4.11
N ALA A 161 -22.44 10.54 5.32
CA ALA A 161 -21.55 9.42 5.61
C ALA A 161 -21.93 8.18 4.79
N VAL A 162 -23.23 7.91 4.64
CA VAL A 162 -23.77 6.75 3.91
C VAL A 162 -23.38 6.77 2.44
N GLY A 163 -23.58 7.90 1.75
CA GLY A 163 -23.25 8.06 0.34
C GLY A 163 -21.75 7.96 0.12
N LEU A 164 -20.96 8.52 1.04
CA LEU A 164 -19.50 8.38 0.99
C LEU A 164 -19.07 6.92 1.19
N ILE A 165 -19.65 6.18 2.14
CA ILE A 165 -19.38 4.73 2.30
C ILE A 165 -19.76 3.98 1.02
N LYS A 166 -20.96 4.21 0.49
CA LYS A 166 -21.40 3.55 -0.76
C LYS A 166 -20.49 3.82 -1.96
N ASN A 167 -19.85 4.99 -1.99
CA ASN A 167 -18.97 5.39 -3.07
C ASN A 167 -17.51 4.98 -2.86
N CYS A 168 -17.00 5.02 -1.63
CA CYS A 168 -15.57 4.94 -1.34
C CYS A 168 -15.14 3.66 -0.61
N GLU A 169 -16.08 2.85 -0.10
CA GLU A 169 -15.73 1.65 0.68
C GLU A 169 -15.07 0.54 -0.15
N GLU A 170 -15.08 0.66 -1.48
CA GLU A 170 -14.30 -0.24 -2.35
C GLU A 170 -12.78 -0.12 -2.12
N CYS A 171 -12.33 1.01 -1.55
CA CYS A 171 -10.95 1.29 -1.20
C CYS A 171 -10.71 1.33 0.33
N HIS A 172 -11.63 0.78 1.14
CA HIS A 172 -11.59 0.87 2.60
C HIS A 172 -11.85 -0.48 3.30
N ALA A 173 -11.24 -0.65 4.48
CA ALA A 173 -11.18 -1.91 5.22
C ALA A 173 -12.29 -2.07 6.28
N GLY A 174 -13.41 -1.33 6.19
CA GLY A 174 -14.41 -1.28 7.24
C GLY A 174 -13.94 -0.52 8.49
N GLY A 175 -14.72 -0.49 9.57
CA GLY A 175 -14.39 0.25 10.78
C GLY A 175 -14.41 1.77 10.59
N GLY A 176 -13.88 2.52 11.57
CA GLY A 176 -13.77 3.99 11.54
C GLY A 176 -15.04 4.66 11.01
N PHE A 177 -14.96 5.36 9.86
CA PHE A 177 -16.11 6.09 9.29
C PHE A 177 -17.23 5.21 8.74
N SER A 178 -16.99 3.92 8.51
CA SER A 178 -18.02 2.96 8.11
C SER A 178 -18.74 2.32 9.30
N GLU A 179 -18.28 2.64 10.51
CA GLU A 179 -18.80 2.10 11.76
C GLU A 179 -19.33 3.17 12.73
N LYS A 180 -18.58 4.25 12.89
CA LYS A 180 -18.81 5.27 13.91
C LYS A 180 -19.07 6.62 13.25
N ASP A 181 -19.94 7.41 13.86
CA ASP A 181 -20.16 8.80 13.52
C ASP A 181 -18.94 9.67 13.91
N ARG A 182 -18.95 10.95 13.55
CA ARG A 182 -17.85 11.88 13.90
C ARG A 182 -17.70 12.13 15.39
N ALA A 183 -18.69 11.76 16.22
CA ALA A 183 -18.60 11.81 17.68
C ALA A 183 -18.12 10.47 18.28
N GLY A 184 -17.79 9.48 17.46
CA GLY A 184 -17.30 8.16 17.88
C GLY A 184 -18.40 7.19 18.29
N LYS A 185 -19.68 7.51 18.03
CA LYS A 185 -20.81 6.62 18.34
C LYS A 185 -21.08 5.68 17.18
N ARG A 186 -21.32 4.40 17.46
CA ARG A 186 -21.67 3.43 16.42
C ARG A 186 -23.04 3.77 15.83
N TYR A 187 -23.13 3.87 14.49
CA TYR A 187 -24.29 4.45 13.82
C TYR A 187 -25.62 3.73 14.11
N ASP A 188 -25.60 2.39 14.09
CA ASP A 188 -26.75 1.51 14.30
C ASP A 188 -27.20 1.43 15.78
N LEU A 189 -26.39 1.93 16.71
CA LEU A 189 -26.71 2.02 18.13
C LEU A 189 -27.19 3.41 18.56
N THR A 190 -27.06 4.43 17.71
CA THR A 190 -27.55 5.78 18.02
C THR A 190 -29.07 5.81 18.03
N PRO A 191 -29.72 6.25 19.14
CA PRO A 191 -31.17 6.40 19.19
C PRO A 191 -31.67 7.42 18.17
N GLU A 192 -32.78 7.13 17.49
CA GLU A 192 -33.33 8.01 16.44
C GLU A 192 -33.66 9.41 16.95
N ASN A 193 -34.13 9.53 18.20
CA ASN A 193 -34.42 10.82 18.84
C ASN A 193 -33.17 11.63 19.21
N ALA A 194 -31.98 11.02 19.15
CA ALA A 194 -30.71 11.70 19.37
C ALA A 194 -30.10 12.24 18.06
N VAL A 195 -30.66 11.87 16.91
CA VAL A 195 -30.21 12.34 15.59
C VAL A 195 -30.76 13.74 15.33
N SER A 196 -29.86 14.69 15.07
CA SER A 196 -30.25 16.05 14.69
C SER A 196 -30.73 16.08 13.24
N LEU A 197 -31.69 16.95 12.94
CA LEU A 197 -32.17 17.17 11.57
C LEU A 197 -31.00 17.63 10.68
N LEU A 198 -30.88 17.05 9.48
CA LEU A 198 -29.80 17.30 8.51
C LEU A 198 -28.39 16.99 9.03
N ASP A 199 -28.26 16.10 10.02
CA ASP A 199 -26.95 15.58 10.42
C ASP A 199 -26.40 14.68 9.31
N SER A 200 -25.29 15.06 8.68
CA SER A 200 -24.75 14.30 7.54
C SER A 200 -24.19 12.93 7.89
N ASP A 201 -24.00 12.65 9.17
CA ASP A 201 -23.69 11.29 9.64
C ASP A 201 -24.92 10.35 9.50
N TYR A 202 -26.13 10.92 9.43
CA TYR A 202 -27.40 10.18 9.47
C TYR A 202 -28.36 10.49 8.32
N PHE A 203 -28.10 11.52 7.51
CA PHE A 203 -28.90 11.89 6.34
C PHE A 203 -28.11 11.66 5.05
N GLU A 204 -28.82 11.32 3.97
CA GLU A 204 -28.23 11.11 2.64
C GLU A 204 -29.25 11.43 1.54
N TRP A 205 -28.76 11.80 0.36
CA TRP A 205 -29.58 11.94 -0.83
C TRP A 205 -30.11 10.58 -1.32
N ASN A 206 -31.43 10.49 -1.43
CA ASN A 206 -32.13 9.40 -2.09
C ASN A 206 -33.01 9.98 -3.20
N ASN A 207 -32.65 9.75 -4.46
CA ASN A 207 -33.38 10.29 -5.62
C ASN A 207 -33.66 11.80 -5.53
N LYS A 208 -32.63 12.58 -5.17
CA LYS A 208 -32.67 14.05 -4.97
C LYS A 208 -33.53 14.54 -3.80
N LYS A 209 -33.95 13.64 -2.92
CA LYS A 209 -34.61 13.98 -1.66
C LYS A 209 -33.67 13.63 -0.51
N LEU A 210 -33.46 14.56 0.40
CA LEU A 210 -32.65 14.32 1.58
C LEU A 210 -33.48 13.53 2.61
N GLU A 211 -33.00 12.36 2.99
CA GLU A 211 -33.72 11.46 3.90
C GLU A 211 -32.79 10.93 4.99
N GLN A 212 -33.35 10.68 6.18
CA GLN A 212 -32.61 10.01 7.25
C GLN A 212 -32.41 8.54 6.87
N TRP A 213 -31.17 8.08 6.96
CA TRP A 213 -30.79 6.71 6.68
C TRP A 213 -31.13 5.77 7.85
N ASN A 214 -31.59 4.56 7.51
CA ASN A 214 -31.92 3.53 8.49
C ASN A 214 -30.68 2.68 8.82
N TRP A 215 -29.86 3.16 9.74
CA TRP A 215 -28.67 2.46 10.24
C TRP A 215 -28.99 1.14 10.95
N LYS A 216 -30.12 1.04 11.67
CA LYS A 216 -30.53 -0.22 12.33
C LYS A 216 -30.77 -1.36 11.32
N LYS A 217 -31.35 -1.02 10.15
CA LYS A 217 -31.61 -1.97 9.07
C LYS A 217 -30.34 -2.33 8.31
N SER A 218 -29.54 -1.33 7.94
CA SER A 218 -28.31 -1.55 7.16
C SER A 218 -27.18 -2.18 7.98
N GLY A 219 -27.16 -1.89 9.28
CA GLY A 219 -26.02 -2.11 10.16
C GLY A 219 -24.82 -1.25 9.76
N VAL A 220 -23.65 -1.66 10.22
CA VAL A 220 -22.37 -1.00 9.96
C VAL A 220 -21.36 -1.98 9.37
N ILE A 221 -20.26 -1.46 8.83
CA ILE A 221 -19.12 -2.28 8.42
C ILE A 221 -18.10 -2.23 9.54
N GLU A 222 -17.98 -3.32 10.29
CA GLU A 222 -16.94 -3.44 11.32
C GLU A 222 -15.54 -3.56 10.68
N PRO A 223 -14.43 -3.38 11.42
CA PRO A 223 -13.08 -3.61 10.90
C PRO A 223 -12.95 -5.00 10.24
N ASP A 224 -12.76 -5.03 8.92
CA ASP A 224 -12.65 -6.25 8.13
C ASP A 224 -11.19 -6.71 8.14
N CYS A 225 -10.80 -7.39 9.22
CA CYS A 225 -9.43 -7.87 9.40
C CYS A 225 -9.00 -8.80 8.26
N LEU A 226 -9.96 -9.55 7.69
CA LEU A 226 -9.68 -10.56 6.70
C LEU A 226 -9.26 -9.95 5.37
N ILE A 227 -9.68 -8.71 5.05
CA ILE A 227 -9.24 -8.02 3.83
C ILE A 227 -7.71 -7.87 3.73
N CYS A 228 -7.03 -7.74 4.88
CA CYS A 228 -5.59 -7.62 4.96
C CYS A 228 -4.92 -8.98 5.22
N HIS A 229 -5.57 -9.83 6.02
CA HIS A 229 -4.93 -11.02 6.56
C HIS A 229 -5.20 -12.30 5.79
N VAL A 230 -6.14 -12.36 4.84
CA VAL A 230 -6.29 -13.56 4.01
C VAL A 230 -5.40 -13.51 2.77
N ASP A 231 -4.97 -14.67 2.30
CA ASP A 231 -4.29 -14.79 1.02
C ASP A 231 -5.31 -15.00 -0.10
N PHE A 232 -5.42 -14.01 -0.98
CA PHE A 232 -6.36 -14.03 -2.09
C PHE A 232 -6.11 -15.17 -3.10
N SER A 233 -4.89 -15.73 -3.16
CA SER A 233 -4.62 -16.92 -3.96
C SER A 233 -5.38 -18.16 -3.47
N GLN A 234 -5.85 -18.14 -2.21
CA GLN A 234 -6.64 -19.21 -1.60
C GLN A 234 -8.15 -19.07 -1.89
N PHE A 235 -8.57 -18.09 -2.69
CA PHE A 235 -9.98 -17.98 -3.02
C PHE A 235 -10.41 -19.07 -3.99
N LYS A 236 -11.64 -19.57 -3.78
CA LYS A 236 -12.26 -20.55 -4.67
C LYS A 236 -12.83 -19.96 -5.95
N ARG A 237 -12.97 -18.64 -5.99
CA ARG A 237 -13.47 -17.85 -7.12
C ARG A 237 -12.58 -16.61 -7.27
N PRO A 238 -12.55 -15.97 -8.45
CA PRO A 238 -11.76 -14.76 -8.65
C PRO A 238 -12.02 -13.69 -7.58
N VAL A 239 -10.98 -12.95 -7.19
CA VAL A 239 -11.09 -11.81 -6.25
C VAL A 239 -12.10 -10.77 -6.75
N SER A 240 -12.23 -10.60 -8.07
CA SER A 240 -13.22 -9.72 -8.69
C SER A 240 -14.66 -10.07 -8.29
N ASP A 241 -14.98 -11.35 -8.14
CA ASP A 241 -16.32 -11.81 -7.78
C ASP A 241 -16.62 -11.44 -6.32
N TRP A 242 -15.63 -11.56 -5.44
CA TRP A 242 -15.75 -11.10 -4.06
C TRP A 242 -15.89 -9.58 -3.98
N LYS A 243 -15.06 -8.83 -4.73
CA LYS A 243 -15.20 -7.35 -4.83
C LYS A 243 -16.59 -6.96 -5.28
N ASN A 244 -17.15 -7.63 -6.30
CA ASN A 244 -18.49 -7.37 -6.77
C ASN A 244 -19.55 -7.65 -5.69
N GLN A 245 -19.48 -8.82 -5.05
CA GLN A 245 -20.41 -9.18 -3.98
C GLN A 245 -20.34 -8.18 -2.82
N ARG A 246 -19.14 -7.87 -2.31
CA ARG A 246 -18.96 -6.91 -1.22
C ARG A 246 -19.43 -5.51 -1.60
N ASN A 247 -18.92 -4.96 -2.70
CA ASN A 247 -19.08 -3.53 -2.98
C ASN A 247 -20.39 -3.23 -3.72
N VAL A 248 -20.81 -4.08 -4.65
CA VAL A 248 -22.00 -3.83 -5.49
C VAL A 248 -23.24 -4.46 -4.90
N GLU A 249 -23.19 -5.75 -4.57
CA GLU A 249 -24.39 -6.49 -4.13
C GLU A 249 -24.76 -6.16 -2.67
N LEU A 250 -23.79 -5.81 -1.83
CA LEU A 250 -24.01 -5.47 -0.42
C LEU A 250 -23.91 -3.96 -0.17
N ILE A 251 -22.73 -3.37 -0.31
CA ILE A 251 -22.47 -1.99 0.14
C ILE A 251 -23.30 -0.97 -0.65
N LYS A 252 -23.27 -0.97 -1.99
CA LYS A 252 -24.07 -0.04 -2.80
C LYS A 252 -25.58 -0.15 -2.53
N LYS A 253 -26.06 -1.36 -2.20
CA LYS A 253 -27.45 -1.61 -1.80
C LYS A 253 -27.77 -1.26 -0.34
N GLY A 254 -26.76 -0.92 0.47
CA GLY A 254 -26.92 -0.54 1.87
C GLY A 254 -26.99 -1.70 2.85
N TRP A 255 -26.51 -2.89 2.47
CA TRP A 255 -26.43 -4.07 3.36
C TRP A 255 -25.06 -4.14 4.06
N PHE A 256 -24.71 -3.09 4.79
CA PHE A 256 -23.37 -2.89 5.38
C PHE A 256 -22.95 -4.02 6.33
N ARG A 257 -23.85 -4.50 7.20
CA ARG A 257 -23.57 -5.58 8.18
C ARG A 257 -23.02 -6.86 7.55
N TYR A 258 -23.33 -7.10 6.27
CA TYR A 258 -22.99 -8.33 5.57
C TYR A 258 -21.60 -8.28 4.92
N ALA A 259 -21.01 -7.10 4.78
CA ALA A 259 -19.80 -6.88 3.99
C ALA A 259 -18.64 -7.79 4.44
N ASN A 260 -18.33 -7.85 5.74
CA ASN A 260 -17.23 -8.65 6.26
C ASN A 260 -17.47 -10.15 6.04
N SER A 261 -18.71 -10.62 6.23
CA SER A 261 -19.10 -12.02 6.04
C SER A 261 -18.94 -12.49 4.59
N SER A 262 -18.97 -11.58 3.61
CA SER A 262 -18.78 -11.93 2.20
C SER A 262 -17.45 -12.66 1.96
N MET A 263 -16.38 -12.28 2.67
CA MET A 263 -15.05 -12.89 2.56
C MET A 263 -15.08 -14.42 2.80
N LEU A 264 -15.90 -14.82 3.77
CA LEU A 264 -16.05 -16.21 4.19
C LEU A 264 -16.79 -17.09 3.16
N ALA A 265 -17.38 -16.47 2.13
CA ALA A 265 -17.99 -17.14 0.97
C ALA A 265 -16.99 -17.43 -0.16
N PHE A 266 -15.73 -16.99 -0.03
CA PHE A 266 -14.70 -17.14 -1.05
C PHE A 266 -13.45 -17.85 -0.52
N LEU A 267 -13.08 -17.58 0.73
CA LEU A 267 -11.89 -18.15 1.34
C LEU A 267 -11.95 -19.68 1.43
N ASN A 268 -10.93 -20.35 0.88
CA ASN A 268 -10.75 -21.77 1.08
C ASN A 268 -10.22 -22.04 2.49
N MET A 269 -11.03 -22.67 3.35
CA MET A 269 -10.67 -22.97 4.73
C MET A 269 -9.66 -24.12 4.87
N SER A 270 -9.32 -24.79 3.77
CA SER A 270 -8.31 -25.85 3.74
C SER A 270 -7.33 -25.56 2.61
N PRO A 271 -6.34 -24.67 2.83
CA PRO A 271 -5.45 -24.19 1.77
C PRO A 271 -4.68 -25.30 1.06
N ASN A 272 -4.46 -26.44 1.72
CA ASN A 272 -3.79 -27.62 1.14
C ASN A 272 -4.74 -28.58 0.40
N SER A 273 -6.00 -28.21 0.17
CA SER A 273 -7.00 -29.07 -0.48
C SER A 273 -7.87 -28.26 -1.46
N GLU A 274 -7.84 -28.66 -2.73
CA GLU A 274 -8.75 -28.11 -3.76
C GLU A 274 -10.23 -28.36 -3.40
N ASN A 275 -10.50 -29.47 -2.67
CA ASN A 275 -11.80 -29.84 -2.13
C ASN A 275 -12.13 -29.18 -0.78
N GLY A 276 -11.32 -28.21 -0.32
CA GLY A 276 -11.62 -27.48 0.91
C GLY A 276 -12.99 -26.79 0.82
N LYS A 277 -13.55 -26.30 1.93
CA LYS A 277 -14.89 -25.69 1.91
C LYS A 277 -14.79 -24.22 2.29
N THR A 278 -15.74 -23.42 1.83
CA THR A 278 -15.99 -22.09 2.39
C THR A 278 -16.80 -22.24 3.69
N LEU A 279 -16.77 -21.20 4.52
CA LEU A 279 -17.53 -21.16 5.76
C LEU A 279 -19.02 -20.92 5.53
N LEU A 280 -19.37 -20.26 4.42
CA LEU A 280 -20.75 -20.00 4.06
C LEU A 280 -20.94 -19.89 2.54
N THR A 281 -22.21 -19.89 2.12
CA THR A 281 -22.64 -19.29 0.86
C THR A 281 -23.52 -18.09 1.16
N LEU A 282 -23.37 -17.02 0.39
CA LEU A 282 -24.12 -15.78 0.54
C LEU A 282 -24.99 -15.54 -0.70
N GLU A 283 -26.29 -15.43 -0.49
CA GLU A 283 -27.27 -15.09 -1.52
C GLU A 283 -27.67 -13.62 -1.35
N THR A 284 -27.67 -12.86 -2.44
CA THR A 284 -27.99 -11.42 -2.45
C THR A 284 -29.14 -11.17 -3.43
N PRO A 285 -30.40 -11.48 -3.06
CA PRO A 285 -31.54 -11.24 -3.92
C PRO A 285 -31.67 -9.74 -4.25
N GLU A 286 -32.36 -9.42 -5.35
CA GLU A 286 -32.43 -8.04 -5.83
C GLU A 286 -33.12 -7.10 -4.83
N ASP A 287 -34.26 -7.53 -4.29
CA ASP A 287 -35.21 -6.72 -3.50
C ASP A 287 -35.40 -7.22 -2.06
N SER A 288 -34.46 -8.00 -1.52
CA SER A 288 -34.59 -8.49 -0.14
C SER A 288 -33.24 -8.57 0.58
N GLU A 289 -33.31 -8.82 1.89
CA GLU A 289 -32.14 -8.95 2.74
C GLU A 289 -31.27 -10.14 2.32
N PRO A 290 -29.92 -10.01 2.34
CA PRO A 290 -29.04 -11.12 2.01
C PRO A 290 -29.21 -12.31 2.97
N VAL A 291 -29.03 -13.51 2.44
CA VAL A 291 -29.22 -14.77 3.18
C VAL A 291 -27.89 -15.50 3.29
N LEU A 292 -27.44 -15.77 4.53
CA LEU A 292 -26.25 -16.57 4.81
C LEU A 292 -26.64 -18.02 5.05
N LYS A 293 -25.98 -18.93 4.34
CA LYS A 293 -26.07 -20.38 4.60
C LYS A 293 -24.72 -20.87 5.09
N TRP A 294 -24.59 -20.96 6.42
CA TRP A 294 -23.38 -21.43 7.09
C TRP A 294 -23.16 -22.92 6.88
N ASN A 295 -21.92 -23.29 6.57
CA ASN A 295 -21.49 -24.66 6.38
C ASN A 295 -21.05 -25.27 7.71
N LEU A 296 -21.91 -26.08 8.33
CA LEU A 296 -21.64 -26.73 9.61
C LEU A 296 -20.36 -27.57 9.60
N THR A 297 -20.01 -28.17 8.46
CA THR A 297 -18.82 -29.04 8.36
C THR A 297 -17.49 -28.28 8.32
N ALA A 298 -17.53 -26.95 8.25
CA ALA A 298 -16.34 -26.09 8.37
C ALA A 298 -16.04 -25.70 9.84
N PHE A 299 -16.85 -26.18 10.79
CA PHE A 299 -16.66 -26.01 12.22
C PHE A 299 -16.32 -27.36 12.86
N ASN A 300 -15.54 -27.33 13.93
CA ASN A 300 -15.24 -28.51 14.74
C ASN A 300 -16.38 -28.82 15.73
N GLU A 301 -16.21 -29.87 16.54
CA GLU A 301 -17.21 -30.33 17.51
C GLU A 301 -17.55 -29.28 18.58
N ASP A 302 -16.62 -28.37 18.88
CA ASP A 302 -16.83 -27.23 19.79
C ASP A 302 -17.49 -26.02 19.11
N GLY A 303 -17.88 -26.14 17.84
CA GLY A 303 -18.44 -25.05 17.05
C GLY A 303 -17.41 -24.00 16.63
N LYS A 304 -16.11 -24.29 16.69
CA LYS A 304 -15.04 -23.35 16.31
C LYS A 304 -14.49 -23.64 14.92
N THR A 305 -13.88 -22.65 14.28
CA THR A 305 -13.26 -22.81 12.95
C THR A 305 -11.83 -22.28 12.89
N LEU A 306 -11.02 -22.87 12.01
CA LEU A 306 -9.64 -22.50 11.73
C LEU A 306 -9.60 -21.65 10.45
N ILE A 307 -9.21 -20.38 10.54
CA ILE A 307 -9.14 -19.49 9.37
C ILE A 307 -7.68 -19.42 8.88
N PRO A 308 -7.38 -19.73 7.61
CA PRO A 308 -6.05 -19.51 7.06
C PRO A 308 -5.80 -18.01 6.88
N ILE A 309 -4.77 -17.49 7.55
CA ILE A 309 -4.39 -16.08 7.53
C ILE A 309 -2.88 -15.89 7.42
N ARG A 310 -2.45 -14.74 6.92
CA ARG A 310 -1.08 -14.25 6.96
C ARG A 310 -0.94 -13.26 8.11
N ARG A 311 0.23 -13.24 8.75
CA ARG A 311 0.54 -12.22 9.78
C ARG A 311 0.69 -10.84 9.16
N PHE A 312 1.39 -10.75 8.04
CA PHE A 312 1.56 -9.52 7.28
C PHE A 312 0.79 -9.63 5.95
N PRO A 313 0.11 -8.56 5.52
CA PRO A 313 -0.67 -8.56 4.30
C PRO A 313 0.24 -8.81 3.09
N ALA A 314 -0.27 -9.56 2.12
CA ALA A 314 0.38 -9.66 0.82
C ALA A 314 0.25 -8.33 0.08
N SER A 315 1.10 -8.11 -0.92
CA SER A 315 1.01 -6.90 -1.74
C SER A 315 -0.33 -6.80 -2.46
N GLU A 316 -0.92 -7.92 -2.88
CA GLU A 316 -2.24 -7.97 -3.53
C GLU A 316 -3.34 -7.43 -2.62
N ASN A 317 -3.25 -7.63 -1.31
CA ASN A 317 -4.20 -7.06 -0.35
C ASN A 317 -4.08 -5.54 -0.27
N CYS A 318 -2.86 -5.00 -0.28
CA CYS A 318 -2.63 -3.55 -0.31
C CYS A 318 -3.11 -2.96 -1.65
N MET A 319 -2.75 -3.60 -2.76
CA MET A 319 -3.06 -3.13 -4.11
C MET A 319 -4.54 -3.15 -4.43
N LEU A 320 -5.38 -3.84 -3.64
CA LEU A 320 -6.84 -3.76 -3.74
C LEU A 320 -7.35 -2.30 -3.76
N CYS A 321 -6.75 -1.45 -2.92
CA CYS A 321 -7.11 -0.04 -2.77
C CYS A 321 -6.05 0.91 -3.34
N HIS A 322 -4.83 0.40 -3.56
CA HIS A 322 -3.65 1.17 -3.99
C HIS A 322 -3.31 0.99 -5.48
N GLU A 323 -4.11 0.25 -6.24
CA GLU A 323 -4.05 0.22 -7.71
C GLU A 323 -4.62 1.54 -8.27
N THR A 324 -3.79 2.58 -8.34
CA THR A 324 -4.16 3.85 -9.01
C THR A 324 -3.74 3.81 -10.49
N SER A 325 -4.02 4.87 -11.25
CA SER A 325 -3.70 4.92 -12.68
C SER A 325 -2.21 4.61 -12.90
N GLU A 326 -1.94 3.60 -13.71
CA GLU A 326 -0.68 3.00 -14.20
C GLU A 326 0.42 3.92 -14.77
N LYS A 327 0.45 5.22 -14.41
CA LYS A 327 1.37 6.22 -14.98
C LYS A 327 2.13 7.08 -13.96
N ARG A 328 2.02 6.81 -12.65
CA ARG A 328 2.70 7.62 -11.61
C ARG A 328 3.88 6.87 -10.98
N ARG A 329 5.04 7.53 -10.90
CA ARG A 329 6.34 6.90 -10.63
C ARG A 329 6.51 6.57 -9.14
N GLY A 330 7.16 5.44 -8.85
CA GLY A 330 7.64 5.11 -7.50
C GLY A 330 6.62 4.41 -6.60
N PHE A 331 5.45 4.06 -7.14
CA PHE A 331 4.35 3.41 -6.40
C PHE A 331 4.08 1.96 -6.81
N TYR A 332 4.75 1.46 -7.86
CA TYR A 332 4.44 0.16 -8.43
C TYR A 332 5.60 -0.82 -8.28
N GLY A 333 5.29 -2.00 -7.76
CA GLY A 333 6.05 -3.20 -8.06
C GLY A 333 6.14 -4.23 -6.95
N PHE A 334 5.04 -4.93 -6.65
CA PHE A 334 5.08 -6.27 -6.03
C PHE A 334 3.97 -7.19 -6.58
N GLY A 335 4.20 -8.51 -6.56
CA GLY A 335 3.39 -9.54 -7.26
C GLY A 335 4.19 -10.30 -8.35
N GLU A 336 3.71 -11.42 -8.92
CA GLU A 336 4.49 -12.24 -9.89
C GLU A 336 4.96 -11.45 -11.14
N ALA A 337 4.18 -10.44 -11.56
CA ALA A 337 4.46 -9.61 -12.73
C ALA A 337 5.66 -8.65 -12.58
N VAL A 338 6.32 -8.64 -11.42
CA VAL A 338 7.39 -7.70 -11.01
C VAL A 338 8.79 -8.26 -11.22
N LYS A 339 8.87 -9.52 -11.65
CA LYS A 339 10.14 -10.16 -11.93
C LYS A 339 10.78 -9.48 -13.13
N VAL A 340 11.96 -8.91 -12.91
CA VAL A 340 12.73 -8.20 -13.94
C VAL A 340 12.92 -9.08 -15.18
N GLU A 341 12.19 -8.78 -16.25
CA GLU A 341 12.49 -9.27 -17.60
C GLU A 341 13.50 -8.33 -18.28
N ILE A 342 14.58 -8.87 -18.83
CA ILE A 342 15.61 -8.08 -19.51
C ILE A 342 14.98 -7.40 -20.75
N ASN A 343 15.18 -6.08 -20.91
CA ASN A 343 14.74 -5.25 -22.05
C ASN A 343 13.25 -4.87 -22.17
N VAL A 344 12.44 -5.03 -21.12
CA VAL A 344 11.05 -4.50 -21.09
C VAL A 344 11.00 -3.32 -20.12
N PHE A 345 10.54 -2.13 -20.50
CA PHE A 345 10.30 -1.05 -19.52
C PHE A 345 9.02 -1.38 -18.75
N ASP A 346 9.17 -1.84 -17.50
CA ASP A 346 8.04 -2.06 -16.59
C ASP A 346 8.24 -1.20 -15.34
N THR A 347 7.28 -0.32 -15.07
CA THR A 347 7.27 0.52 -13.86
C THR A 347 6.99 -0.29 -12.60
N LYS A 348 6.68 -1.58 -12.73
CA LYS A 348 6.37 -2.53 -11.67
C LYS A 348 7.56 -3.36 -11.22
N ASP A 349 8.79 -3.16 -11.71
CA ASP A 349 9.94 -3.96 -11.28
C ASP A 349 10.49 -3.52 -9.90
N ASP A 350 10.74 -4.47 -9.00
CA ASP A 350 11.54 -4.28 -7.79
C ASP A 350 12.75 -5.22 -7.80
N VAL A 351 13.95 -4.61 -7.83
CA VAL A 351 15.24 -5.31 -7.80
C VAL A 351 15.48 -6.10 -6.51
N HIS A 352 14.72 -5.79 -5.46
CA HIS A 352 14.79 -6.47 -4.18
C HIS A 352 13.84 -7.67 -4.08
N LYS A 353 12.87 -7.81 -5.00
CA LYS A 353 11.97 -8.97 -4.98
C LYS A 353 12.77 -10.29 -5.03
N GLY A 354 12.46 -11.23 -4.15
CA GLY A 354 13.18 -12.50 -4.05
C GLY A 354 14.52 -12.42 -3.32
N LYS A 355 14.91 -11.25 -2.80
CA LYS A 355 16.09 -11.10 -1.92
C LYS A 355 15.67 -11.29 -0.47
N SER A 356 16.64 -11.34 0.44
CA SER A 356 16.38 -11.42 1.87
C SER A 356 17.14 -10.35 2.63
N TRP A 357 16.53 -9.86 3.70
CA TRP A 357 17.15 -8.97 4.66
C TRP A 357 17.04 -9.61 6.04
N THR A 358 18.13 -9.54 6.81
CA THR A 358 18.09 -9.88 8.23
C THR A 358 18.01 -8.57 8.99
N GLU A 359 17.29 -8.55 10.10
CA GLU A 359 17.31 -7.46 11.07
C GLU A 359 16.86 -7.99 12.43
N LYS A 360 17.58 -7.61 13.49
CA LYS A 360 17.31 -8.08 14.87
C LYS A 360 17.29 -9.61 14.98
N GLY A 361 18.11 -10.30 14.17
CA GLY A 361 18.15 -11.77 14.12
C GLY A 361 16.97 -12.42 13.42
N VAL A 362 16.07 -11.65 12.79
CA VAL A 362 14.97 -12.14 11.96
C VAL A 362 15.33 -11.93 10.49
N THR A 363 15.40 -13.02 9.73
CA THR A 363 15.59 -12.98 8.28
C THR A 363 14.25 -13.10 7.58
N ARG A 364 13.94 -12.17 6.67
CA ARG A 364 12.74 -12.21 5.82
C ARG A 364 13.10 -12.07 4.35
N SER A 365 12.33 -12.74 3.52
CA SER A 365 12.31 -12.48 2.08
C SER A 365 11.59 -11.16 1.79
N ILE A 366 12.10 -10.39 0.84
CA ILE A 366 11.46 -9.18 0.35
C ILE A 366 10.51 -9.62 -0.76
N GLU A 367 9.29 -9.99 -0.37
CA GLU A 367 8.24 -10.44 -1.31
C GLU A 367 7.05 -9.47 -1.38
N ASP A 368 6.82 -8.70 -0.30
CA ASP A 368 5.67 -7.82 -0.18
C ASP A 368 5.99 -6.49 0.50
N CYS A 369 5.01 -5.59 0.46
CA CYS A 369 5.10 -4.23 0.99
C CYS A 369 5.40 -4.20 2.50
N SER A 370 5.07 -5.26 3.24
CA SER A 370 5.14 -5.26 4.69
C SER A 370 6.57 -5.13 5.22
N VAL A 371 7.57 -5.57 4.45
CA VAL A 371 8.98 -5.50 4.86
C VAL A 371 9.42 -4.06 5.12
N CYS A 372 8.93 -3.11 4.32
CA CYS A 372 9.28 -1.69 4.45
C CYS A 372 8.21 -0.89 5.22
N HIS A 373 6.95 -1.32 5.16
CA HIS A 373 5.81 -0.55 5.66
C HIS A 373 5.24 -1.05 6.99
N ALA A 374 5.48 -2.29 7.41
CA ALA A 374 4.99 -2.80 8.68
C ALA A 374 6.01 -2.53 9.81
N LYS A 375 5.59 -1.79 10.84
CA LYS A 375 6.44 -1.44 12.01
C LYS A 375 7.06 -2.67 12.70
N GLY A 376 6.34 -3.79 12.68
CA GLY A 376 6.72 -5.03 13.33
C GLY A 376 7.42 -6.04 12.42
N ALA A 377 7.82 -5.66 11.20
CA ALA A 377 8.27 -6.60 10.19
C ALA A 377 9.41 -7.53 10.65
N PHE A 378 10.32 -7.02 11.49
CA PHE A 378 11.48 -7.76 12.01
C PHE A 378 11.41 -8.03 13.51
N ASN A 379 10.21 -7.95 14.12
CA ASN A 379 10.04 -8.25 15.53
C ASN A 379 9.77 -9.75 15.76
N THR A 380 10.49 -10.34 16.71
CA THR A 380 10.30 -11.74 17.13
C THR A 380 9.04 -11.92 17.98
N GLU A 381 8.67 -10.91 18.76
CA GLU A 381 7.48 -10.92 19.62
C GLU A 381 6.19 -10.61 18.84
N TRP A 382 5.07 -11.13 19.33
CA TRP A 382 3.75 -10.97 18.73
C TRP A 382 2.95 -9.93 19.51
N ASP A 383 2.79 -8.75 18.93
CA ASP A 383 1.81 -7.77 19.41
C ASP A 383 0.52 -7.94 18.62
N LEU A 384 -0.42 -8.69 19.18
CA LEU A 384 -1.75 -8.92 18.59
C LEU A 384 -2.62 -7.64 18.58
N ASN A 385 -2.16 -6.59 19.27
CA ASN A 385 -2.84 -5.32 19.45
C ASN A 385 -1.99 -4.17 18.90
N ALA A 386 -1.07 -4.47 17.98
CA ALA A 386 -0.27 -3.46 17.30
C ALA A 386 -1.21 -2.45 16.62
N ASP A 387 -0.91 -1.16 16.75
CA ASP A 387 -1.65 -0.16 15.99
C ASP A 387 -1.43 -0.43 14.50
N HIS A 388 -2.52 -0.54 13.74
CA HIS A 388 -2.49 -0.88 12.31
C HIS A 388 -2.11 0.33 11.44
N ASN A 389 -1.23 1.21 11.95
CA ASN A 389 -0.65 2.27 11.15
C ASN A 389 0.56 1.73 10.40
N PHE A 390 0.46 1.73 9.09
CA PHE A 390 1.58 1.45 8.21
C PHE A 390 2.46 2.69 8.08
N LEU A 391 3.76 2.46 7.94
CA LEU A 391 4.71 3.54 7.69
C LEU A 391 4.41 4.13 6.31
N THR A 392 4.13 5.42 6.20
CA THR A 392 3.80 6.06 4.92
C THR A 392 4.89 7.05 4.52
N GLY A 393 5.24 7.03 3.24
CA GLY A 393 6.25 7.88 2.66
C GLY A 393 5.69 9.21 2.18
N PHE A 394 6.28 9.74 1.11
CA PHE A 394 5.70 10.84 0.34
C PHE A 394 5.13 10.26 -0.96
N SER A 395 3.82 10.12 -1.07
CA SER A 395 3.12 9.89 -2.34
C SER A 395 2.25 11.11 -2.67
N ASP A 396 2.00 11.33 -3.96
CA ASP A 396 1.07 12.37 -4.40
C ASP A 396 -0.40 12.00 -4.20
N GLU A 397 -0.69 10.73 -3.93
CA GLU A 397 -1.99 10.16 -3.62
C GLU A 397 -2.34 10.14 -2.12
N ASP A 398 -1.39 10.47 -1.24
CA ASP A 398 -1.62 10.46 0.21
C ASP A 398 -2.57 11.58 0.66
N SER A 399 -3.70 11.20 1.29
CA SER A 399 -4.64 12.18 1.85
C SER A 399 -4.16 12.80 3.17
N ARG A 400 -3.09 12.29 3.81
CA ARG A 400 -2.49 12.82 5.06
C ARG A 400 -1.04 13.27 4.91
N ARG A 401 -0.79 14.15 3.95
CA ARG A 401 0.55 14.75 3.76
C ARG A 401 1.14 15.37 5.02
N ASP A 402 0.32 15.81 5.97
CA ASP A 402 0.73 16.32 7.27
C ASP A 402 1.35 15.24 8.18
N LEU A 403 0.96 13.98 8.03
CA LEU A 403 1.51 12.82 8.76
C LEU A 403 2.48 11.98 7.94
N ASN A 404 2.65 12.28 6.65
CA ASN A 404 3.64 11.62 5.82
C ASN A 404 5.01 11.61 6.50
N ASN A 405 5.70 10.48 6.43
CA ASN A 405 7.04 10.29 7.01
C ASN A 405 7.10 10.26 8.54
N GLN A 406 5.99 9.98 9.23
CA GLN A 406 5.95 9.90 10.70
C GLN A 406 5.19 8.66 11.21
N PRO A 407 5.87 7.50 11.41
CA PRO A 407 7.29 7.25 11.14
C PRO A 407 7.55 7.00 9.64
N LYS A 408 8.78 7.28 9.20
CA LYS A 408 9.21 7.04 7.81
C LYS A 408 9.16 5.53 7.50
N PRO A 409 8.73 5.12 6.31
CA PRO A 409 9.01 3.77 5.83
C PRO A 409 10.52 3.58 5.77
N LEU A 410 10.96 2.31 5.79
CA LEU A 410 12.37 2.01 5.63
C LEU A 410 12.83 2.52 4.26
N SER A 411 13.84 3.40 4.26
CA SER A 411 14.43 3.93 3.02
C SER A 411 15.49 2.97 2.48
N CYS A 412 15.96 3.21 1.25
CA CYS A 412 17.10 2.47 0.68
C CYS A 412 18.32 2.52 1.62
N GLU A 413 18.55 3.66 2.28
CA GLU A 413 19.68 3.87 3.18
C GLU A 413 19.59 3.04 4.45
N HIS A 414 18.39 2.69 4.91
CA HIS A 414 18.22 1.79 6.06
C HIS A 414 18.98 0.47 5.83
N CYS A 415 18.75 -0.17 4.69
CA CYS A 415 19.40 -1.45 4.36
C CYS A 415 20.80 -1.26 3.76
N HIS A 416 20.99 -0.28 2.87
CA HIS A 416 22.26 -0.10 2.15
C HIS A 416 23.28 0.76 2.89
N GLY A 417 22.85 1.53 3.88
CA GLY A 417 23.70 2.33 4.77
C GLY A 417 23.83 1.73 6.16
N GLY A 418 23.01 0.74 6.48
CA GLY A 418 23.08 -0.05 7.70
C GLY A 418 22.92 0.80 8.96
N LYS A 419 23.75 0.53 9.96
CA LYS A 419 23.74 1.22 11.27
C LYS A 419 23.76 2.73 11.23
N THR A 420 24.39 3.33 10.22
CA THR A 420 24.42 4.79 10.06
C THR A 420 23.02 5.38 9.86
N TYR A 421 22.08 4.58 9.33
CA TYR A 421 20.74 5.00 8.93
C TYR A 421 19.63 4.24 9.68
N GLY A 422 19.94 3.68 10.84
CA GLY A 422 18.95 3.14 11.76
C GLY A 422 18.71 1.64 11.71
N SER A 423 19.31 0.91 10.77
CA SER A 423 19.29 -0.56 10.81
C SER A 423 20.23 -1.10 11.88
N VAL A 424 19.91 -2.25 12.47
CA VAL A 424 20.83 -2.92 13.41
C VAL A 424 21.91 -3.75 12.70
N GLU A 425 21.85 -3.86 11.38
CA GLU A 425 22.69 -4.75 10.58
C GLU A 425 23.74 -4.00 9.75
N ALA A 426 24.68 -4.76 9.20
CA ALA A 426 25.67 -4.21 8.28
C ALA A 426 25.02 -3.84 6.94
N PRO A 427 25.53 -2.79 6.25
CA PRO A 427 25.10 -2.42 4.91
C PRO A 427 24.99 -3.60 3.93
N ALA A 428 23.84 -3.78 3.26
CA ALA A 428 23.70 -4.68 2.12
C ALA A 428 24.39 -4.08 0.87
N LEU A 429 25.68 -4.37 0.67
CA LEU A 429 26.43 -3.90 -0.50
C LEU A 429 26.96 -5.08 -1.34
N PRO A 430 26.08 -5.87 -1.97
CA PRO A 430 26.45 -7.18 -2.52
C PRO A 430 27.41 -7.13 -3.71
N HIS A 431 27.59 -5.99 -4.37
CA HIS A 431 28.35 -5.88 -5.62
C HIS A 431 29.66 -5.10 -5.53
N SER A 432 29.94 -4.38 -4.44
CA SER A 432 31.14 -3.52 -4.34
C SER A 432 32.23 -4.09 -3.43
N GLY A 433 31.89 -5.00 -2.51
CA GLY A 433 32.82 -5.41 -1.44
C GLY A 433 33.19 -4.28 -0.46
N GLN A 434 32.58 -3.10 -0.63
CA GLN A 434 32.83 -1.92 0.19
C GLN A 434 32.03 -1.95 1.48
N LYS A 435 32.55 -1.28 2.50
CA LYS A 435 31.95 -1.26 3.85
C LYS A 435 30.88 -0.19 4.02
N THR A 436 30.85 0.82 3.14
CA THR A 436 29.91 1.93 3.22
C THR A 436 29.35 2.29 1.85
N LEU A 437 28.13 2.85 1.84
CA LEU A 437 27.47 3.44 0.67
C LEU A 437 28.38 4.46 -0.03
N LEU A 438 29.05 5.29 0.76
CA LEU A 438 29.98 6.33 0.31
C LEU A 438 31.17 5.72 -0.43
N ASP A 439 31.80 4.70 0.15
CA ASP A 439 32.94 4.03 -0.48
C ASP A 439 32.55 3.33 -1.78
N ALA A 440 31.39 2.65 -1.77
CA ALA A 440 30.84 1.99 -2.96
C ALA A 440 30.61 2.97 -4.12
N HIS A 441 29.97 4.12 -3.85
CA HIS A 441 29.69 5.11 -4.89
C HIS A 441 30.96 5.86 -5.32
N ARG A 442 31.85 6.19 -4.39
CA ARG A 442 33.14 6.82 -4.71
C ARG A 442 33.97 5.93 -5.63
N GLU A 443 34.05 4.63 -5.36
CA GLU A 443 34.76 3.71 -6.25
C GLU A 443 34.11 3.65 -7.63
N LEU A 444 32.78 3.47 -7.67
CA LEU A 444 32.03 3.34 -8.91
C LEU A 444 32.18 4.59 -9.81
N TRP A 445 32.06 5.78 -9.24
CA TRP A 445 32.14 7.04 -9.98
C TRP A 445 33.57 7.40 -10.40
N ARG A 446 34.58 7.01 -9.61
CA ARG A 446 36.00 7.07 -10.03
C ARG A 446 36.21 6.22 -11.27
N ASN A 447 35.74 4.98 -11.24
CA ASN A 447 35.93 4.01 -12.33
C ASN A 447 35.14 4.36 -13.61
N ARG A 448 34.22 5.33 -13.53
CA ARG A 448 33.41 5.82 -14.66
C ARG A 448 33.83 7.22 -15.15
N ASP A 449 34.90 7.78 -14.59
CA ASP A 449 35.38 9.13 -14.87
C ASP A 449 34.39 10.25 -14.48
N ASP A 450 33.32 9.95 -13.72
CA ASP A 450 32.29 10.91 -13.27
C ASP A 450 32.86 11.96 -12.29
N MET A 451 34.03 11.67 -11.70
CA MET A 451 34.74 12.56 -10.78
C MET A 451 35.97 13.23 -11.41
N THR A 452 36.11 13.19 -12.74
CA THR A 452 37.20 13.89 -13.45
C THR A 452 37.14 15.39 -13.17
N GLY A 453 38.27 15.99 -12.78
CA GLY A 453 38.38 17.41 -12.46
C GLY A 453 38.06 17.79 -11.01
N TYR A 454 37.57 16.86 -10.20
CA TYR A 454 37.45 17.08 -8.75
C TYR A 454 38.82 16.90 -8.07
N ALA A 455 39.14 17.80 -7.13
CA ALA A 455 40.32 17.63 -6.29
C ALA A 455 40.18 16.39 -5.39
N GLU A 456 41.26 15.63 -5.19
CA GLU A 456 41.20 14.35 -4.47
C GLU A 456 40.62 14.48 -3.05
N ASN A 457 40.93 15.59 -2.37
CA ASN A 457 40.44 15.90 -1.04
C ASN A 457 38.96 16.29 -0.97
N THR A 458 38.28 16.52 -2.11
CA THR A 458 36.85 16.87 -2.15
C THR A 458 35.94 15.70 -2.53
N LEU A 459 36.49 14.56 -2.95
CA LEU A 459 35.71 13.45 -3.51
C LEU A 459 34.65 12.90 -2.53
N ASN A 460 35.01 12.68 -1.25
CA ASN A 460 34.04 12.25 -0.24
C ASN A 460 32.93 13.28 -0.04
N ARG A 461 33.29 14.57 -0.01
CA ARG A 461 32.30 15.65 0.13
C ARG A 461 31.39 15.72 -1.09
N GLY A 462 31.93 15.56 -2.29
CA GLY A 462 31.15 15.54 -3.54
C GLY A 462 30.11 14.42 -3.55
N VAL A 463 30.52 13.19 -3.21
CA VAL A 463 29.60 12.04 -3.13
C VAL A 463 28.55 12.23 -2.03
N GLN A 464 28.94 12.73 -0.86
CA GLN A 464 27.99 13.00 0.22
C GLN A 464 26.97 14.07 -0.15
N VAL A 465 27.40 15.16 -0.80
CA VAL A 465 26.50 16.21 -1.30
C VAL A 465 25.49 15.62 -2.28
N HIS A 466 25.92 14.70 -3.14
CA HIS A 466 25.02 14.02 -4.08
C HIS A 466 23.93 13.22 -3.35
N PHE A 467 24.28 12.38 -2.36
CA PHE A 467 23.27 11.64 -1.58
C PHE A 467 22.29 12.57 -0.87
N ASN A 468 22.77 13.73 -0.39
CA ASN A 468 21.93 14.70 0.28
C ASN A 468 21.03 15.48 -0.68
N SER A 469 21.34 15.51 -1.98
CA SER A 469 20.67 16.37 -2.97
C SER A 469 19.87 15.61 -4.03
N VAL A 470 20.18 14.32 -4.25
CA VAL A 470 19.62 13.50 -5.32
C VAL A 470 19.03 12.22 -4.73
N ALA A 471 17.76 11.96 -5.04
CA ALA A 471 17.07 10.75 -4.58
C ALA A 471 17.67 9.51 -5.27
N CYS A 472 17.90 8.43 -4.51
CA CYS A 472 18.45 7.17 -5.02
C CYS A 472 17.66 6.65 -6.23
N GLN A 473 16.35 6.85 -6.19
CA GLN A 473 15.37 6.46 -7.19
C GLN A 473 15.66 7.04 -8.58
N THR A 474 16.30 8.22 -8.65
CA THR A 474 16.65 8.88 -9.91
C THR A 474 17.57 8.01 -10.77
N CYS A 475 18.45 7.21 -10.15
CA CYS A 475 19.43 6.37 -10.84
C CYS A 475 19.13 4.87 -10.73
N HIS A 476 18.39 4.44 -9.69
CA HIS A 476 18.22 3.02 -9.36
C HIS A 476 16.84 2.42 -9.71
N ILE A 477 15.84 3.22 -10.10
CA ILE A 477 14.52 2.70 -10.53
C ILE A 477 14.43 2.43 -12.03
N THR A 478 15.17 3.17 -12.86
CA THR A 478 15.05 2.97 -14.31
C THR A 478 15.96 1.85 -14.79
N LYS A 479 15.42 0.93 -15.59
CA LYS A 479 16.14 0.01 -16.51
C LYS A 479 17.10 0.70 -17.49
N LEU A 480 17.44 1.97 -17.28
CA LEU A 480 18.72 2.47 -17.76
C LEU A 480 19.77 1.66 -17.00
N LEU A 481 20.30 0.61 -17.64
CA LEU A 481 21.73 0.32 -17.59
C LEU A 481 22.41 1.66 -17.29
N VAL A 482 23.11 1.79 -16.16
CA VAL A 482 23.80 3.04 -15.87
C VAL A 482 24.85 3.24 -16.97
N ARG A 483 24.39 3.90 -18.02
CA ARG A 483 24.98 4.20 -19.32
C ARG A 483 24.40 5.54 -19.80
N VAL A 484 24.10 6.46 -18.89
CA VAL A 484 23.80 7.86 -19.21
C VAL A 484 24.26 8.65 -17.98
N LEU A 485 25.37 9.40 -17.99
CA LEU A 485 25.73 10.44 -18.94
C LEU A 485 27.26 10.41 -19.22
N LYS A 486 27.66 10.19 -20.48
CA LYS A 486 28.86 10.86 -20.98
C LYS A 486 28.48 12.34 -21.16
N VAL A 487 28.72 13.17 -20.15
CA VAL A 487 28.81 14.61 -20.36
C VAL A 487 30.16 14.86 -21.04
N ARG A 488 30.21 14.70 -22.37
CA ARG A 488 31.26 15.36 -23.16
C ARG A 488 30.79 16.79 -23.40
N ASN A 489 31.53 17.72 -22.80
CA ASN A 489 31.66 19.13 -23.14
C ASN A 489 30.42 20.02 -22.93
N LEU A 490 30.39 20.67 -21.76
CA LEU A 490 30.00 22.08 -21.66
C LEU A 490 31.21 22.87 -21.14
N LEU A 491 32.14 23.13 -22.06
CA LEU A 491 32.91 24.37 -22.19
C LEU A 491 33.16 24.58 -23.68
#